data_AF-A0A2R6KVF7-F1
#
_entry.id   AF-A0A2R6KVF7-F1
#
_cell.length_a   1.000
_cell.length_b   1.000
_cell.length_c   1.000
_cell.angle_alpha   90.00
_cell.angle_beta   90.00
_cell.angle_gamma   90.00
#
_symmetry.space_group_name_H-M   'P 1'
#
loop_
_entity.id
_entity.type
_entity.pdbx_description
1 polymer ?
#
loop_
_entity_poly.entity_id
_entity_poly.type
_entity_poly.pdbx_seq_one_letter_code
_entity_poly.pdbx_strand_id
1 'polypeptide(L)'
;MTTVAVLCDPPRPGRVLPDLVASTPLSTDEAAGLYAALTKDTVRAVADSGGDLIVNSRPVEALDDAGHGPAGEEGTYGEQTDNDAEAELRAVVADVID
;
A
#
# COMPACT_ATOMS: atom_id res chain seq x y z
N MET A 1 6.74 -25.02 -7.94
CA MET A 1 5.58 -24.17 -7.63
C MET A 1 6.10 -23.11 -6.70
N THR A 2 6.23 -21.89 -7.20
CA THR A 2 6.87 -20.78 -6.48
C THR A 2 5.77 -19.84 -6.05
N THR A 3 5.62 -19.65 -4.75
CA THR A 3 4.69 -18.65 -4.20
C THR A 3 5.46 -17.39 -3.88
N VAL A 4 4.96 -16.25 -4.33
CA VAL A 4 5.54 -14.93 -4.07
C VAL A 4 4.57 -14.11 -3.24
N ALA A 5 5.00 -13.76 -2.03
CA ALA A 5 4.26 -12.86 -1.16
C ALA A 5 4.73 -11.41 -1.39
N VAL A 6 3.87 -10.58 -1.96
CA VAL A 6 4.06 -9.14 -2.07
C VAL A 6 3.53 -8.52 -0.79
N LEU A 7 4.43 -7.96 0.02
CA LEU A 7 4.07 -7.25 1.25
C LEU A 7 3.76 -5.80 0.91
N CYS A 8 2.55 -5.34 1.17
CA CYS A 8 2.16 -3.97 0.87
C CYS A 8 1.18 -3.39 1.89
N ASP A 9 1.30 -2.08 2.07
CA ASP A 9 0.36 -1.28 2.84
C ASP A 9 -0.67 -0.66 1.89
N PRO A 10 -1.86 -0.29 2.39
CA PRO A 10 -2.81 0.47 1.58
C PRO A 10 -2.17 1.78 1.09
N PRO A 11 -2.33 2.14 -0.21
CA PRO A 11 -1.70 3.31 -0.83
C PRO A 11 -2.37 4.61 -0.39
N ARG A 12 -2.23 4.97 0.88
CA ARG A 12 -2.86 6.13 1.50
C ARG A 12 -1.88 7.31 1.62
N PRO A 13 -2.30 8.54 1.31
CA PRO A 13 -1.49 9.73 1.54
C PRO A 13 -0.98 9.79 2.99
N GLY A 14 0.31 10.11 3.16
CA GLY A 14 0.93 10.25 4.48
C GLY A 14 1.29 8.93 5.17
N ARG A 15 0.90 7.77 4.59
CA ARG A 15 1.17 6.45 5.15
C ARG A 15 2.31 5.71 4.46
N VAL A 16 2.51 5.97 3.17
CA VAL A 16 3.50 5.28 2.35
C VAL A 16 4.60 6.23 1.88
N LEU A 17 5.82 5.70 1.77
CA LEU A 17 7.01 6.43 1.33
C LEU A 17 7.30 7.75 2.11
N PRO A 18 7.21 7.77 3.47
CA PRO A 18 7.38 9.00 4.24
C PRO A 18 8.75 9.67 4.04
N ASP A 19 9.81 8.87 3.91
CA ASP A 19 11.16 9.38 3.66
C ASP A 19 11.28 10.06 2.30
N LEU A 20 10.51 9.60 1.31
CA LEU A 20 10.48 10.20 -0.02
C LEU A 20 9.80 11.58 0.03
N VAL A 21 8.67 11.69 0.73
CA VAL A 21 8.02 12.99 0.98
C VAL A 21 8.93 13.93 1.75
N ALA A 22 9.66 13.43 2.75
CA ALA A 22 10.56 14.24 3.57
C ALA A 22 11.81 14.74 2.82
N SER A 23 12.26 14.01 1.80
CA SER A 23 13.51 14.30 1.08
C SER A 23 13.32 14.87 -0.33
N THR A 24 12.09 14.96 -0.82
CA THR A 24 11.78 15.40 -2.17
C THR A 24 10.62 16.42 -2.20
N PRO A 25 10.37 17.09 -3.34
CA PRO A 25 9.21 17.97 -3.48
C PRO A 25 7.85 17.25 -3.60
N LEU A 26 7.80 15.91 -3.53
CA LEU A 26 6.55 15.17 -3.70
C LEU A 26 5.60 15.40 -2.52
N SER A 27 4.34 15.63 -2.85
CA SER A 27 3.24 15.60 -1.88
C SER A 27 2.95 14.18 -1.40
N THR A 28 2.21 14.07 -0.29
CA THR A 28 1.72 12.80 0.24
C THR A 28 0.84 12.04 -0.74
N ASP A 29 0.04 12.75 -1.54
CA ASP A 29 -0.83 12.17 -2.57
C ASP A 29 -0.02 11.64 -3.75
N GLU A 30 0.99 12.39 -4.21
CA GLU A 30 1.88 11.93 -5.27
C GLU A 30 2.71 10.72 -4.83
N ALA A 31 3.15 10.69 -3.57
CA ALA A 31 3.84 9.54 -3.00
C ALA A 31 2.93 8.30 -2.92
N ALA A 32 1.67 8.46 -2.52
CA ALA A 32 0.69 7.37 -2.53
C ALA A 32 0.42 6.85 -3.94
N GLY A 33 0.27 7.75 -4.92
CA GLY A 33 0.12 7.40 -6.34
C GLY A 33 1.34 6.65 -6.89
N LEU A 34 2.55 7.11 -6.56
CA LEU A 34 3.79 6.43 -6.94
C LEU A 34 3.90 5.04 -6.31
N TYR A 35 3.58 4.91 -5.02
CA TYR A 35 3.57 3.62 -4.33
C TYR A 35 2.59 2.64 -4.97
N ALA A 36 1.39 3.10 -5.33
CA ALA A 36 0.42 2.29 -6.06
C ALA A 36 0.98 1.82 -7.41
N ALA A 37 1.62 2.72 -8.18
CA ALA A 37 2.25 2.36 -9.47
C ALA A 37 3.35 1.29 -9.30
N LEU A 38 4.23 1.44 -8.31
CA LEU A 38 5.28 0.46 -8.01
C LEU A 38 4.70 -0.91 -7.60
N THR A 39 3.61 -0.88 -6.83
CA THR A 39 2.89 -2.10 -6.44
C THR A 39 2.31 -2.80 -7.66
N LYS A 40 1.72 -2.05 -8.61
CA LYS A 40 1.20 -2.59 -9.86
C LYS A 40 2.29 -3.26 -10.70
N ASP A 41 3.43 -2.61 -10.86
CA ASP A 41 4.57 -3.16 -11.60
C ASP A 41 5.09 -4.45 -10.96
N THR A 42 5.14 -4.50 -9.63
CA THR A 42 5.55 -5.69 -8.87
C THR A 42 4.57 -6.84 -9.05
N VAL A 43 3.27 -6.57 -8.90
CA VAL A 43 2.19 -7.56 -9.10
C VAL A 43 2.22 -8.13 -10.52
N ARG A 44 2.38 -7.26 -11.53
CA ARG A 44 2.51 -7.68 -12.94
C ARG A 44 3.69 -8.62 -13.12
N ALA A 45 4.85 -8.25 -12.60
CA ALA A 45 6.06 -9.06 -12.72
C ALA A 45 5.90 -10.45 -12.08
N VAL A 46 5.21 -10.53 -10.94
CA VAL A 46 4.92 -11.82 -10.29
C VAL A 46 3.94 -12.64 -11.13
N ALA A 47 2.84 -12.04 -11.60
CA ALA A 47 1.86 -12.73 -12.43
C ALA A 47 2.50 -13.31 -13.71
N ASP A 48 3.34 -12.52 -14.38
CA ASP A 48 4.04 -12.92 -15.61
C ASP A 48 5.15 -13.96 -15.37
N SER A 49 5.59 -14.13 -14.11
CA SER A 49 6.65 -15.10 -13.75
C SER A 49 6.19 -16.55 -13.69
N GLY A 50 4.87 -16.80 -13.71
CA GLY A 50 4.28 -18.12 -13.51
C GLY A 50 4.30 -18.61 -12.04
N GLY A 51 4.52 -17.69 -11.10
CA GLY A 51 4.40 -17.93 -9.66
C GLY A 51 2.99 -17.65 -9.13
N ASP A 52 2.65 -18.24 -7.99
CA ASP A 52 1.41 -17.97 -7.28
C ASP A 52 1.57 -16.66 -6.48
N LEU A 53 0.72 -15.67 -6.78
CA LEU A 53 0.74 -14.37 -6.11
C LEU A 53 -0.07 -14.41 -4.79
N ILE A 54 0.54 -13.94 -3.71
CA ILE A 54 -0.14 -13.57 -2.47
C ILE A 54 0.13 -12.09 -2.20
N VAL A 55 -0.92 -11.32 -2.01
CA VAL A 55 -0.82 -9.90 -1.58
C VAL A 55 -1.09 -9.89 -0.09
N ASN A 56 -0.07 -9.57 0.69
CA ASN A 56 -0.13 -9.64 2.15
C ASN A 56 -0.04 -8.23 2.73
N SER A 57 -1.10 -7.83 3.41
CA SER A 57 -1.20 -6.54 4.09
C SER A 57 -1.20 -6.71 5.59
N ARG A 58 -0.77 -5.66 6.28
CA ARG A 58 -0.86 -5.61 7.74
C ARG A 58 -2.30 -5.29 8.15
N PRO A 59 -2.78 -5.87 9.26
CA PRO A 59 -4.05 -5.47 9.83
C PRO A 59 -3.96 -4.02 10.33
N VAL A 60 -5.07 -3.30 10.31
CA VAL A 60 -5.19 -1.87 10.60
C VAL A 60 -4.60 -1.54 11.97
N GLU A 61 -4.80 -2.39 12.98
CA GLU A 61 -4.27 -2.19 14.32
C GLU A 61 -2.74 -2.23 14.35
N ALA A 62 -2.11 -2.96 13.42
CA ALA A 62 -0.66 -3.04 13.28
C ALA A 62 -0.07 -1.95 12.37
N LEU A 63 -0.92 -1.19 11.66
CA LEU A 63 -0.46 -0.08 10.83
C LEU A 63 -0.07 1.13 11.70
N ASP A 64 -0.77 1.37 12.80
CA ASP A 64 -0.56 2.54 13.68
C ASP A 64 0.72 2.46 14.51
N ASP A 65 1.18 1.25 14.81
CA ASP A 65 2.36 0.99 15.64
C ASP A 65 3.69 1.21 14.87
N ALA A 66 3.64 1.33 13.54
CA ALA A 66 4.82 1.38 12.68
C ALA A 66 5.40 2.80 12.46
N GLY A 67 4.88 3.83 13.13
CA GLY A 67 5.43 5.19 13.07
C GLY A 67 5.32 5.87 11.70
N HIS A 68 4.43 5.40 10.83
CA HIS A 68 4.15 6.00 9.52
C HIS A 68 2.97 6.97 9.61
N GLY A 69 3.20 8.07 10.33
CA GLY A 69 2.33 9.23 10.40
C GLY A 69 2.88 10.23 11.42
N PRO A 70 2.92 11.55 11.13
CA PRO A 70 3.15 12.52 12.20
C PRO A 70 2.04 12.36 13.25
N ALA A 71 2.42 12.41 14.53
CA ALA A 71 1.47 12.69 15.59
C ALA A 71 0.88 14.08 15.31
N GLY A 72 -0.23 14.12 14.58
CA GLY A 72 -0.87 15.33 14.08
C GLY A 72 -2.33 15.07 13.87
N GLU A 73 -3.12 15.50 14.86
CA GLU A 73 -4.58 15.50 14.95
C GLU A 73 -5.24 14.14 15.18
N GLU A 74 -5.70 13.94 16.43
CA GLU A 74 -6.83 13.06 16.70
C GLU A 74 -7.96 13.38 15.72
N GLY A 75 -8.19 12.49 14.76
CA GLY A 75 -9.42 12.42 13.97
C GLY A 75 -9.41 13.21 12.65
N THR A 76 -9.17 12.50 11.54
CA THR A 76 -9.83 12.78 10.24
C THR A 76 -9.83 11.58 9.27
N TYR A 77 -9.16 10.47 9.58
CA TYR A 77 -9.47 9.19 8.94
C TYR A 77 -10.68 8.61 9.67
N GLY A 78 -11.82 8.44 8.99
CA GLY A 78 -12.99 7.76 9.58
C GLY A 78 -12.61 6.36 10.10
N GLU A 79 -13.48 5.74 10.89
CA GLU A 79 -13.28 4.37 11.39
C GLU A 79 -12.84 3.46 10.23
N GLN A 80 -11.56 3.09 10.22
CA GLN A 80 -10.95 2.32 9.15
C GLN A 80 -10.91 0.87 9.57
N THR A 81 -11.44 0.02 8.71
CA THR A 81 -11.46 -1.42 8.93
C THR A 81 -10.41 -2.10 8.07
N ASP A 82 -9.99 -3.30 8.47
CA ASP A 82 -9.14 -4.17 7.65
C ASP A 82 -9.70 -4.35 6.23
N ASN A 83 -11.03 -4.45 6.13
CA ASN A 83 -11.72 -4.59 4.86
C ASN A 83 -11.48 -3.40 3.93
N ASP A 84 -11.32 -2.19 4.45
CA ASP A 84 -11.06 -1.00 3.63
C ASP A 84 -9.64 -1.04 3.05
N ALA A 85 -8.66 -1.44 3.87
CA ALA A 85 -7.27 -1.60 3.44
C ALA A 85 -7.13 -2.74 2.41
N GLU A 86 -7.81 -3.87 2.62
CA GLU A 86 -7.86 -4.96 1.65
C GLU A 86 -8.55 -4.53 0.36
N ALA A 87 -9.66 -3.79 0.44
CA ALA A 87 -10.40 -3.32 -0.73
C ALA A 87 -9.56 -2.38 -1.61
N GLU A 88 -8.83 -1.44 -1.00
CA GLU A 88 -7.90 -0.55 -1.71
C GLU A 88 -6.80 -1.34 -2.43
N LEU A 89 -6.18 -2.31 -1.75
CA LEU A 89 -5.16 -3.17 -2.36
C LEU A 89 -5.74 -4.06 -3.45
N ARG A 90 -6.94 -4.63 -3.25
CA ARG A 90 -7.64 -5.41 -4.26
C ARG A 90 -7.94 -4.55 -5.50
N ALA A 91 -8.30 -3.28 -5.34
CA ALA A 91 -8.50 -2.36 -6.47
C ALA A 91 -7.19 -2.09 -7.24
N VAL A 92 -6.06 -1.92 -6.55
CA VAL A 92 -4.74 -1.77 -7.19
C VAL A 92 -4.37 -3.02 -7.97
N VAL A 93 -4.60 -4.20 -7.39
CA VAL A 93 -4.28 -5.50 -8.00
C VAL A 93 -5.17 -5.78 -9.21
N ALA A 94 -6.48 -5.56 -9.08
CA ALA A 94 -7.46 -5.78 -10.16
C ALA A 94 -7.25 -4.86 -11.37
N ASP A 95 -6.55 -3.74 -11.22
CA ASP A 95 -6.15 -2.89 -12.35
C ASP A 95 -5.05 -3.53 -13.22
N VAL A 96 -4.38 -4.58 -12.72
CA VAL A 96 -3.22 -5.20 -13.36
C VAL A 96 -3.50 -6.62 -13.84
N ILE A 97 -4.25 -7.38 -13.05
CA ILE A 97 -4.60 -8.77 -13.33
C ILE A 97 -6.11 -8.89 -13.55
N ASP A 98 -6.49 -9.48 -14.70
CA ASP A 98 -7.88 -9.74 -15.10
C ASP A 98 -8.58 -10.80 -14.22
#